data_AF-A0A7X5CAB4-F1
#
_entry.id   AF-A0A7X5CAB4-F1
#
_cell.length_a   1.000
_cell.length_b   1.000
_cell.length_c   1.000
_cell.angle_alpha   90.00
_cell.angle_beta   90.00
_cell.angle_gamma   90.00
#
_symmetry.space_group_name_H-M   'P 1'
#
loop_
_entity.id
_entity.type
_entity.pdbx_description
1 polymer ?
#
loop_
_entity_poly.entity_id
_entity_poly.type
_entity_poly.pdbx_seq_one_letter_code
_entity_poly.pdbx_strand_id
1 'polypeptide(L)'
;MMDDKNIVFHMNGGQFIYAKDNTTINATQNYGAGVNELDQIIKGIMENLSGLQQKDADGIRDIVAMAKEELQKTEPKVSRLKDCLSLIAPMFTVANGIPMLVNNLQKLAEYITPYIK
;
A
#
# COMPACT_ATOMS: atom_id res chain seq x y z
N MET A 1 -25.40 1.13 22.68
CA MET A 1 -25.68 1.39 21.25
C MET A 1 -24.33 1.40 20.56
N MET A 2 -24.05 0.40 19.73
CA MET A 2 -22.87 0.41 18.86
C MET A 2 -23.24 1.18 17.61
N ASP A 3 -22.53 2.26 17.30
CA ASP A 3 -22.67 2.98 16.04
C ASP A 3 -22.19 2.07 14.91
N ASP A 4 -23.15 1.61 14.10
CA ASP A 4 -22.90 0.97 12.81
C ASP A 4 -22.21 1.98 11.88
N LYS A 5 -20.88 1.91 11.83
CA LYS A 5 -20.06 2.69 10.90
C LYS A 5 -20.33 2.19 9.49
N ASN A 6 -21.17 2.91 8.76
CA ASN A 6 -21.55 2.59 7.40
C ASN A 6 -20.39 2.94 6.45
N ILE A 7 -19.57 1.96 6.11
CA ILE A 7 -18.44 2.11 5.19
C ILE A 7 -18.91 1.66 3.81
N VAL A 8 -18.98 2.60 2.86
CA VAL A 8 -19.34 2.30 1.47
C VAL A 8 -18.08 2.19 0.63
N PHE A 9 -17.85 1.02 0.02
CA PHE A 9 -16.78 0.78 -0.94
C PHE A 9 -17.37 0.74 -2.34
N HIS A 10 -16.97 1.68 -3.19
CA HIS A 10 -17.25 1.62 -4.62
C HIS A 10 -15.93 1.55 -5.38
N MET A 11 -15.70 0.41 -6.04
CA MET A 11 -14.67 0.22 -7.05
C MET A 11 -15.36 0.16 -8.41
N ASN A 12 -15.23 1.21 -9.19
CA ASN A 12 -15.65 1.21 -10.59
C ASN A 12 -14.51 1.78 -11.42
N GLY A 13 -13.90 0.93 -12.26
CA GLY A 13 -12.98 1.32 -13.32
C GLY A 13 -11.86 2.32 -12.95
N GLY A 14 -11.24 2.23 -11.77
CA GLY A 14 -10.10 3.08 -11.39
C GLY A 14 -10.42 4.26 -10.47
N GLN A 15 -11.62 4.33 -9.89
CA GLN A 15 -11.95 5.30 -8.84
C GLN A 15 -12.17 4.58 -7.50
N PHE A 16 -11.51 5.04 -6.44
CA PHE A 16 -11.61 4.48 -5.08
C PHE A 16 -12.22 5.50 -4.12
N ILE A 17 -13.52 5.42 -3.83
CA ILE A 17 -14.20 6.38 -2.94
C ILE A 17 -14.18 5.87 -1.50
N TYR A 18 -13.58 6.64 -0.59
CA TYR A 18 -13.63 6.41 0.87
C TYR A 18 -14.50 7.50 1.54
N ALA A 19 -15.55 7.07 2.23
CA ALA A 19 -16.37 7.97 3.05
C ALA A 19 -16.44 7.43 4.50
N LYS A 20 -16.17 8.32 5.47
CA LYS A 20 -16.35 8.06 6.90
C LYS A 20 -16.99 9.30 7.52
N ASP A 21 -18.15 9.11 8.15
CA ASP A 21 -18.91 10.07 8.97
C ASP A 21 -19.04 11.48 8.38
N ASN A 22 -20.09 11.73 7.57
CA ASN A 22 -20.56 13.04 7.05
C ASN A 22 -19.51 13.99 6.40
N THR A 23 -18.26 13.56 6.29
CA THR A 23 -17.18 14.19 5.53
C THR A 23 -16.96 13.40 4.26
N THR A 24 -17.40 13.96 3.14
CA THR A 24 -17.06 13.47 1.81
C THR A 24 -15.56 13.68 1.59
N ILE A 25 -14.75 12.65 1.78
CA ILE A 25 -13.35 12.70 1.37
C ILE A 25 -13.34 12.44 -0.13
N ASN A 26 -13.01 13.49 -0.90
CA ASN A 26 -12.84 13.40 -2.34
C ASN A 26 -11.73 12.40 -2.64
N ALA A 27 -12.13 11.24 -3.13
CA ALA A 27 -11.26 10.32 -3.78
C ALA A 27 -10.72 10.89 -5.08
N THR A 28 -9.40 10.90 -5.19
CA THR A 28 -8.69 11.33 -6.38
C THR A 28 -9.10 10.46 -7.57
N GLN A 29 -9.82 11.06 -8.51
CA GLN A 29 -10.04 10.51 -9.84
C GLN A 29 -8.73 10.63 -10.60
N ASN A 30 -8.08 9.52 -10.94
CA ASN A 30 -6.92 9.53 -11.83
C ASN A 30 -7.26 8.81 -13.14
N TYR A 31 -7.92 9.53 -14.04
CA TYR A 31 -7.85 9.24 -15.47
C TYR A 31 -7.17 10.41 -16.18
N GLY A 32 -5.91 10.22 -16.57
CA GLY A 32 -5.19 11.12 -17.47
C GLY A 32 -3.81 11.54 -16.96
N ALA A 33 -2.75 10.86 -17.45
CA ALA A 33 -1.35 11.27 -17.40
C ALA A 33 -0.71 11.42 -15.99
N GLY A 34 -0.41 10.29 -15.35
CA GLY A 34 0.40 10.27 -14.12
C GLY A 34 0.74 8.84 -13.74
N VAL A 35 1.98 8.59 -13.34
CA VAL A 35 2.44 7.27 -12.84
C VAL A 35 1.43 6.75 -11.80
N ASN A 36 0.98 5.49 -11.96
CA ASN A 36 0.07 4.80 -11.04
C ASN A 36 0.52 4.99 -9.58
N GLU A 37 -0.40 5.28 -8.66
CA GLU A 37 -0.09 5.54 -7.24
C GLU A 37 0.76 4.41 -6.63
N LEU A 38 0.43 3.15 -6.95
CA LEU A 38 1.22 2.00 -6.56
C LEU A 38 2.67 2.07 -7.10
N ASP A 39 2.84 2.45 -8.37
CA ASP A 39 4.17 2.58 -8.97
C ASP A 39 4.98 3.72 -8.34
N GLN A 40 4.33 4.80 -7.89
CA GLN A 40 4.99 5.90 -7.16
C GLN A 40 5.45 5.44 -5.77
N ILE A 41 4.61 4.71 -5.04
CA ILE A 41 4.96 4.14 -3.74
C ILE A 41 6.15 3.19 -3.89
N ILE A 42 6.08 2.27 -4.85
CA ILE A 42 7.14 1.29 -5.13
C ILE A 42 8.44 2.00 -5.50
N LYS A 43 8.39 2.96 -6.42
CA LYS A 43 9.57 3.75 -6.79
C LYS A 43 10.18 4.44 -5.57
N GLY A 44 9.35 5.07 -4.74
CA GLY A 44 9.80 5.72 -3.51
C GLY A 44 10.45 4.76 -2.52
N ILE A 45 10.00 3.50 -2.43
CA ILE A 45 10.68 2.47 -1.63
C ILE A 45 12.06 2.17 -2.24
N MET A 46 12.10 1.85 -3.53
CA MET A 46 13.32 1.42 -4.24
C MET A 46 14.44 2.47 -4.20
N GLU A 47 14.09 3.75 -4.31
CA GLU A 47 15.03 4.87 -4.26
C GLU A 47 15.66 5.09 -2.86
N ASN A 48 15.04 4.57 -1.80
CA ASN A 48 15.46 4.79 -0.41
C ASN A 48 16.10 3.55 0.24
N LEU A 49 16.49 2.54 -0.54
CA LEU A 49 17.12 1.31 -0.02
C LEU A 49 18.65 1.40 0.16
N SER A 50 19.30 2.41 -0.43
CA SER A 50 20.78 2.51 -0.43
C SER A 50 21.40 2.69 0.95
N GLY A 51 20.61 3.11 1.96
CA GLY A 51 21.05 3.27 3.34
C GLY A 51 21.00 1.99 4.18
N LEU A 52 20.53 0.87 3.61
CA LEU A 52 20.36 -0.39 4.32
C LEU A 52 21.49 -1.39 4.05
N GLN A 53 21.61 -2.38 4.93
CA GLN A 53 22.39 -3.58 4.65
C GLN A 53 21.82 -4.28 3.41
N GLN A 54 22.69 -4.90 2.60
CA GLN A 54 22.27 -5.53 1.35
C GLN A 54 21.14 -6.56 1.54
N LYS A 55 21.27 -7.42 2.56
CA LYS A 55 20.26 -8.43 2.91
C LYS A 55 18.89 -7.81 3.19
N ASP A 56 18.87 -6.69 3.90
CA ASP A 56 17.65 -5.99 4.29
C ASP A 56 17.02 -5.27 3.09
N ALA A 57 17.85 -4.64 2.27
CA ALA A 57 17.41 -4.03 1.02
C ALA A 57 16.80 -5.08 0.08
N ASP A 58 17.45 -6.23 -0.09
CA ASP A 58 16.95 -7.31 -0.93
C ASP A 58 15.64 -7.91 -0.39
N GLY A 59 15.54 -8.10 0.93
CA GLY A 59 14.29 -8.52 1.56
C GLY A 59 13.13 -7.56 1.30
N ILE A 60 13.37 -6.25 1.40
CA ILE A 60 12.35 -5.25 1.07
C ILE A 60 11.98 -5.30 -0.41
N ARG A 61 12.95 -5.45 -1.32
CA ARG A 61 12.68 -5.58 -2.77
C ARG A 61 11.76 -6.75 -3.06
N ASP A 62 12.03 -7.91 -2.47
CA ASP A 62 11.24 -9.12 -2.67
C ASP A 62 9.81 -8.92 -2.17
N ILE A 63 9.63 -8.35 -0.98
CA ILE A 63 8.30 -8.06 -0.42
C ILE A 63 7.51 -7.11 -1.31
N VAL A 64 8.16 -6.05 -1.79
CA VAL A 64 7.53 -5.06 -2.68
C VAL A 64 7.16 -5.67 -4.03
N ALA A 65 8.02 -6.54 -4.58
CA ALA A 65 7.74 -7.26 -5.81
C ALA A 65 6.55 -8.21 -5.67
N MET A 66 6.48 -8.96 -4.56
CA MET A 66 5.34 -9.83 -4.24
C MET A 66 4.03 -9.04 -4.12
N ALA A 67 4.05 -7.92 -3.40
CA ALA A 67 2.88 -7.06 -3.25
C ALA A 67 2.43 -6.51 -4.62
N LYS A 68 3.36 -6.04 -5.44
CA LYS A 68 3.07 -5.55 -6.79
C LYS A 68 2.43 -6.62 -7.66
N GLU A 69 3.05 -7.79 -7.74
CA GLU A 69 2.56 -8.90 -8.56
C GLU A 69 1.14 -9.29 -8.17
N GLU A 70 0.84 -9.35 -6.87
CA GLU A 70 -0.49 -9.71 -6.39
C GLU A 70 -1.53 -8.61 -6.65
N LEU A 71 -1.18 -7.34 -6.40
CA LEU A 71 -2.07 -6.19 -6.63
C LEU A 71 -2.37 -5.93 -8.11
N GLN A 72 -1.51 -6.40 -9.02
CA GLN A 72 -1.71 -6.29 -10.47
C GLN A 72 -2.61 -7.38 -11.05
N LYS A 73 -3.01 -8.38 -10.26
CA LYS A 73 -3.95 -9.42 -10.70
C LYS A 73 -5.35 -8.85 -10.80
N THR A 74 -6.14 -9.40 -11.73
CA THR A 74 -7.57 -9.07 -11.86
C THR A 74 -8.34 -9.41 -10.59
N GLU A 75 -7.90 -10.44 -9.87
CA GLU A 75 -8.46 -10.88 -8.59
C GLU A 75 -7.31 -11.16 -7.60
N PRO A 76 -6.87 -10.14 -6.84
CA PRO A 76 -5.83 -10.31 -5.82
C PRO A 76 -6.29 -11.24 -4.69
N LYS A 77 -5.41 -12.12 -4.23
CA LYS A 77 -5.70 -13.04 -3.12
C LYS A 77 -5.49 -12.37 -1.77
N VAL A 78 -6.55 -12.30 -0.98
CA VAL A 78 -6.54 -11.77 0.40
C VAL A 78 -5.44 -12.40 1.26
N SER A 79 -5.27 -13.72 1.20
CA SER A 79 -4.25 -14.42 2.00
C SER A 79 -2.84 -13.95 1.67
N ARG A 80 -2.51 -13.81 0.38
CA ARG A 80 -1.19 -13.32 -0.06
C ARG A 80 -0.96 -11.87 0.32
N LEU A 81 -2.00 -11.04 0.28
CA LEU A 81 -1.91 -9.65 0.71
C LEU A 81 -1.72 -9.53 2.24
N LYS A 82 -2.35 -10.41 3.04
CA LYS A 82 -2.08 -10.54 4.48
C LYS A 82 -0.64 -10.97 4.76
N ASP A 83 -0.11 -11.91 3.97
CA ASP A 83 1.28 -12.34 4.06
C ASP A 83 2.23 -11.17 3.78
N CYS A 84 1.95 -10.37 2.73
CA CYS A 84 2.71 -9.16 2.42
C CYS A 84 2.72 -8.17 3.60
N LEU A 85 1.56 -7.87 4.21
CA LEU A 85 1.51 -6.99 5.39
C LEU A 85 2.33 -7.53 6.57
N SER A 86 2.26 -8.84 6.80
CA SER A 86 3.01 -9.49 7.88
C SER A 86 4.53 -9.39 7.65
N LEU A 87 4.97 -9.44 6.39
CA LEU A 87 6.36 -9.28 6.02
C LEU A 87 6.82 -7.81 6.02
N ILE A 88 5.93 -6.85 5.70
CA ILE A 88 6.23 -5.41 5.78
C ILE A 88 6.44 -4.97 7.24
N ALA A 89 5.68 -5.52 8.19
CA ALA A 89 5.72 -5.10 9.60
C ALA A 89 7.14 -5.05 10.20
N PRO A 90 7.99 -6.09 10.12
CA PRO A 90 9.36 -6.02 10.63
C PRO A 90 10.25 -5.02 9.85
N MET A 91 9.89 -4.68 8.61
CA MET A 91 10.67 -3.74 7.79
C MET A 91 10.61 -2.30 8.31
N PHE A 92 9.61 -1.94 9.14
CA PHE A 92 9.59 -0.65 9.81
C PHE A 92 10.77 -0.46 10.76
N THR A 93 11.18 -1.51 11.46
CA THR A 93 12.35 -1.50 12.34
C THR A 93 13.65 -1.41 11.53
N VAL A 94 13.72 -2.13 10.40
CA VAL A 94 14.86 -2.10 9.48
C VAL A 94 15.04 -0.73 8.84
N ALA A 95 13.94 -0.11 8.41
CA ALA A 95 13.91 1.22 7.83
C ALA A 95 14.05 2.35 8.87
N ASN A 96 14.15 2.02 10.16
CA ASN A 96 14.27 3.01 11.22
C ASN A 96 15.53 3.85 11.01
N GLY A 97 15.37 5.18 10.96
CA GLY A 97 16.44 6.11 10.59
C GLY A 97 16.43 6.53 9.11
N ILE A 98 15.55 5.96 8.26
CA ILE A 98 15.31 6.41 6.88
C ILE A 98 13.83 6.84 6.75
N PRO A 99 13.48 8.09 7.11
CA PRO A 99 12.07 8.53 7.19
C PRO A 99 11.27 8.35 5.90
N MET A 100 11.90 8.60 4.75
CA MET A 100 11.26 8.43 3.45
C MET A 100 10.90 6.97 3.16
N LEU A 101 11.75 6.03 3.58
CA LEU A 101 11.49 4.60 3.42
C LEU A 101 10.34 4.16 4.35
N VAL A 102 10.35 4.58 5.61
CA VAL A 102 9.26 4.32 6.57
C VAL A 102 7.92 4.81 6.02
N ASN A 103 7.88 6.05 5.52
CA ASN A 103 6.66 6.64 4.96
C ASN A 103 6.15 5.86 3.73
N ASN A 104 7.04 5.43 2.82
CA ASN A 104 6.61 4.69 1.64
C ASN A 104 6.19 3.24 1.98
N LEU A 105 6.83 2.59 2.96
CA LEU A 105 6.37 1.29 3.48
C LEU A 105 5.00 1.39 4.14
N GLN A 106 4.74 2.46 4.88
CA GLN A 106 3.42 2.74 5.46
C GLN A 106 2.37 2.93 4.37
N LYS A 107 2.64 3.74 3.35
CA LYS A 107 1.74 3.92 2.20
C LYS A 107 1.43 2.61 1.48
N LEU A 108 2.42 1.72 1.32
CA LEU A 108 2.18 0.40 0.74
C LEU A 108 1.23 -0.44 1.61
N ALA A 109 1.42 -0.44 2.93
CA ALA A 109 0.52 -1.15 3.85
C ALA A 109 -0.91 -0.58 3.81
N GLU A 110 -1.04 0.74 3.79
CA GLU A 110 -2.32 1.45 3.66
C GLU A 110 -3.01 1.17 2.33
N TYR A 111 -2.24 1.07 1.23
CA TYR A 111 -2.75 0.71 -0.10
C TYR A 111 -3.27 -0.74 -0.14
N ILE A 112 -2.62 -1.67 0.57
CA ILE A 112 -3.01 -3.09 0.62
C ILE A 112 -4.25 -3.31 1.52
N THR A 113 -4.39 -2.53 2.59
CA THR A 113 -5.41 -2.75 3.65
C THR A 113 -6.86 -2.89 3.14
N PRO A 114 -7.35 -2.09 2.17
CA PRO A 114 -8.71 -2.20 1.64
C PRO A 114 -9.05 -3.55 1.01
N TYR A 115 -8.06 -4.28 0.49
CA TYR A 115 -8.27 -5.58 -0.17
C TYR A 115 -8.49 -6.74 0.81
N ILE A 116 -8.31 -6.51 2.11
CA ILE A 116 -8.29 -7.56 3.13
C ILE A 116 -9.61 -7.69 3.90
N LYS A 117 -10.53 -6.73 3.73
CA LYS A 117 -11.81 -6.69 4.44
C LYS A 117 -12.78 -7.78 4.02
#